data_AF-A0A6B2SSU4-F1
#
_entry.id   AF-A0A6B2SSU4-F1
#
_cell.length_a   1.000
_cell.length_b   1.000
_cell.length_c   1.000
_cell.angle_alpha   90.00
_cell.angle_beta   90.00
_cell.angle_gamma   90.00
#
_symmetry.space_group_name_H-M   'P 1'
#
loop_
_entity.id
_entity.type
_entity.pdbx_description
1 polymer ?
#
loop_
_entity_poly.entity_id
_entity_poly.type
_entity_poly.pdbx_seq_one_letter_code
_entity_poly.pdbx_strand_id
1 'polypeptide(L)'
;ARAEELWRALGEHGALVRAERARAWETLAAHGPAAADTAMTEALHTNRRHAEEADQDPERTELYVELGRTHTQLARLAMEHADGPPLAEWGTPEQYAANVRAFETALAHTERAIETLRTCGGPGLADLHPTELLAARLEFVLGHREEAASRARVLAAAVRERPDPDGTLALLAEECDLIAGPGRAPRHQ
;
A
#
# COMPACT_ATOMS: atom_id res chain seq x y z
N ALA A 1 -4.48 -1.17 24.74
CA ALA A 1 -3.76 -0.33 25.72
C ALA A 1 -2.43 -0.95 26.18
N ARG A 2 -2.36 -2.22 26.63
CA ARG A 2 -1.15 -2.78 27.26
C ARG A 2 0.12 -2.90 26.37
N ALA A 3 -0.02 -3.09 25.06
CA ALA A 3 1.13 -3.26 24.16
C ALA A 3 1.78 -1.92 23.77
N GLU A 4 0.99 -0.90 23.41
CA GLU A 4 1.51 0.42 23.04
C GLU A 4 2.20 1.12 24.22
N GLU A 5 1.62 1.04 25.42
CA GLU A 5 2.24 1.59 26.64
C GLU A 5 3.59 0.96 26.92
N LEU A 6 3.73 -0.36 26.72
CA LEU A 6 4.99 -1.07 26.87
C LEU A 6 6.04 -0.57 25.87
N TRP A 7 5.71 -0.53 24.58
CA TRP A 7 6.66 -0.10 23.55
C TRP A 7 7.08 1.36 23.72
N ARG A 8 6.14 2.22 24.12
CA ARG A 8 6.42 3.62 24.45
C ARG A 8 7.38 3.74 25.63
N ALA A 9 7.21 2.92 26.67
CA ALA A 9 8.10 2.93 27.83
C ALA A 9 9.51 2.41 27.51
N LEU A 10 9.63 1.51 26.54
CA LEU A 10 10.91 0.96 26.07
C LEU A 10 11.61 1.84 25.03
N GLY A 11 10.93 2.85 24.49
CA GLY A 11 11.48 3.66 23.39
C GLY A 11 11.50 2.92 22.04
N GLU A 12 10.77 1.80 21.90
CA GLU A 12 10.75 1.00 20.67
C GLU A 12 9.73 1.56 19.67
N HIS A 13 10.13 2.58 18.92
CA HIS A 13 9.21 3.40 18.10
C HIS A 13 8.59 2.60 16.96
N GLY A 14 9.36 1.76 16.28
CA GLY A 14 8.84 0.86 15.23
C GLY A 14 7.82 -0.14 15.77
N ALA A 15 8.07 -0.71 16.96
CA ALA A 15 7.15 -1.65 17.60
C ALA A 15 5.85 -0.96 18.07
N LEU A 16 5.95 0.28 18.56
CA LEU A 16 4.79 1.10 18.90
C LEU A 16 3.87 1.30 17.68
N VAL A 17 4.44 1.73 16.55
CA VAL A 17 3.68 1.95 15.30
C VAL A 17 3.00 0.66 14.83
N ARG A 18 3.68 -0.49 14.90
CA ARG A 18 3.08 -1.79 14.56
C ARG A 18 1.89 -2.13 15.46
N ALA A 19 2.00 -1.86 16.76
CA ALA A 19 0.90 -2.09 17.71
C ALA A 19 -0.30 -1.16 17.44
N GLU A 20 -0.06 0.12 17.18
CA GLU A 20 -1.12 1.09 16.85
C GLU A 20 -1.85 0.71 15.55
N ARG A 21 -1.12 0.26 14.52
CA ARG A 21 -1.74 -0.26 13.28
C ARG A 21 -2.56 -1.52 13.51
N ALA A 22 -2.07 -2.45 14.33
CA ALA A 22 -2.83 -3.64 14.68
C ALA A 22 -4.15 -3.27 15.38
N ARG A 23 -4.11 -2.31 16.31
CA ARG A 23 -5.31 -1.77 16.97
C ARG A 23 -6.30 -1.15 15.97
N ALA A 24 -5.82 -0.48 14.93
CA ALA A 24 -6.71 0.08 13.91
C ALA A 24 -7.53 -1.01 13.19
N TRP A 25 -6.91 -2.15 12.89
CA TRP A 25 -7.61 -3.31 12.33
C TRP A 25 -8.57 -3.98 13.31
N GLU A 26 -8.21 -4.08 14.59
CA GLU A 26 -9.15 -4.52 15.65
C GLU A 26 -10.34 -3.56 15.76
N THR A 27 -10.08 -2.25 15.61
CA THR A 27 -11.10 -1.20 15.65
C THR A 27 -12.04 -1.29 14.46
N LEU A 28 -11.56 -1.65 13.27
CA LEU A 28 -12.40 -1.93 12.12
C LEU A 28 -13.44 -3.00 12.44
N ALA A 29 -12.98 -4.13 13.01
CA ALA A 29 -13.87 -5.24 13.35
C ALA A 29 -14.90 -4.88 14.44
N ALA A 30 -14.53 -4.03 15.39
CA ALA A 30 -15.39 -3.68 16.52
C ALA A 30 -16.30 -2.47 16.30
N HIS A 31 -15.83 -1.46 15.55
CA HIS A 31 -16.44 -0.13 15.48
C HIS A 31 -16.60 0.41 14.04
N GLY A 32 -16.16 -0.36 13.04
CA GLY A 32 -16.33 -0.06 11.63
C GLY A 32 -15.28 0.89 11.03
N PRO A 33 -15.37 1.16 9.71
CA PRO A 33 -14.31 1.80 8.93
C PRO A 33 -13.91 3.20 9.40
N ALA A 34 -14.87 4.07 9.73
CA ALA A 34 -14.57 5.44 10.16
C ALA A 34 -13.76 5.52 11.47
N ALA A 35 -14.03 4.62 12.41
CA ALA A 35 -13.26 4.55 13.66
C ALA A 35 -11.84 3.99 13.40
N ALA A 36 -11.73 3.01 12.50
CA ALA A 36 -10.44 2.48 12.07
C ALA A 36 -9.59 3.52 11.34
N ASP A 37 -10.20 4.38 10.50
CA ASP A 37 -9.50 5.46 9.79
C ASP A 37 -8.85 6.44 10.77
N THR A 38 -9.58 6.76 11.85
CA THR A 38 -9.08 7.62 12.92
C THR A 38 -7.87 6.97 13.58
N ALA A 39 -7.98 5.71 14.00
CA ALA A 39 -6.88 4.97 14.63
C ALA A 39 -5.66 4.80 13.71
N MET A 40 -5.86 4.55 12.42
CA MET A 40 -4.77 4.38 11.45
C MET A 40 -4.10 5.72 11.12
N THR A 41 -4.87 6.81 11.06
CA THR A 41 -4.35 8.18 10.91
C THR A 41 -3.50 8.59 12.11
N GLU A 42 -3.91 8.23 13.33
CA GLU A 42 -3.09 8.43 14.54
C GLU A 42 -1.76 7.68 14.44
N ALA A 43 -1.79 6.40 14.05
CA ALA A 43 -0.57 5.59 13.85
C ALA A 43 0.36 6.22 12.80
N LEU A 44 -0.20 6.77 11.71
CA LEU A 44 0.55 7.49 10.69
C LEU A 44 1.22 8.75 11.27
N HIS A 45 0.51 9.53 12.07
CA HIS A 45 1.06 10.72 12.71
C HIS A 45 2.16 10.38 13.71
N THR A 46 1.96 9.37 14.55
CA THR A 46 2.98 8.86 15.48
C THR A 46 4.24 8.44 14.73
N ASN A 47 4.08 7.65 13.67
CA ASN A 47 5.19 7.14 12.88
C ASN A 47 5.99 8.27 12.21
N ARG A 48 5.30 9.17 11.51
CA ARG A 48 5.95 10.30 10.84
C ARG A 48 6.73 11.16 11.83
N ARG A 49 6.14 11.48 12.99
CA ARG A 49 6.80 12.26 14.04
C ARG A 49 8.09 11.58 14.48
N HIS A 50 8.04 10.28 14.77
CA HIS A 50 9.22 9.54 15.20
C HIS A 50 10.28 9.41 14.09
N ALA A 51 9.88 9.24 12.83
CA ALA A 51 10.81 9.22 11.71
C ALA A 51 11.53 10.57 11.53
N GLU A 52 10.83 11.69 11.75
CA GLU A 52 11.39 13.05 11.68
C GLU A 52 12.31 13.37 12.88
N GLU A 53 12.00 12.82 14.06
CA GLU A 53 12.78 13.00 15.29
C GLU A 53 13.97 12.04 15.41
N ALA A 54 14.05 11.00 14.58
CA ALA A 54 15.11 9.98 14.66
C ALA A 54 16.48 10.52 14.22
N ASP A 55 17.38 10.64 15.20
CA ASP A 55 18.77 11.08 15.00
C ASP A 55 19.60 10.05 14.22
N GLN A 56 19.30 8.76 14.40
CA GLN A 56 20.10 7.66 13.83
C GLN A 56 19.58 7.25 12.45
N ASP A 57 20.48 7.20 11.47
CA ASP A 57 20.14 6.80 10.09
C ASP A 57 19.47 5.42 9.99
N PRO A 58 19.89 4.37 10.73
CA PRO A 58 19.23 3.06 10.66
C PRO A 58 17.81 3.07 11.24
N GLU A 59 17.60 3.70 12.39
CA GLU A 59 16.29 3.83 13.03
C GLU A 59 15.34 4.66 12.17
N ARG A 60 15.83 5.80 11.66
CA ARG A 60 15.08 6.65 10.73
C ARG A 60 14.66 5.87 9.50
N THR A 61 15.57 5.07 8.92
CA THR A 61 15.26 4.21 7.77
C THR A 61 14.18 3.17 8.11
N GLU A 62 14.26 2.52 9.26
CA GLU A 62 13.23 1.58 9.71
C GLU A 62 11.86 2.27 9.85
N LEU A 63 11.82 3.45 10.46
CA LEU A 63 10.57 4.21 10.63
C LEU A 63 9.99 4.68 9.30
N TYR A 64 10.82 5.06 8.33
CA TYR A 64 10.34 5.34 6.96
C TYR A 64 9.82 4.08 6.25
N VAL A 65 10.41 2.91 6.48
CA VAL A 65 9.83 1.64 6.00
C VAL A 65 8.46 1.39 6.66
N GLU A 66 8.35 1.58 7.97
CA GLU A 66 7.06 1.52 8.67
C GLU A 66 6.06 2.55 8.12
N LEU A 67 6.52 3.73 7.69
CA LEU A 67 5.66 4.79 7.14
C LEU A 67 5.07 4.37 5.80
N GLY A 68 5.90 3.79 4.93
CA GLY A 68 5.46 3.13 3.71
C GLY A 68 4.43 2.05 3.98
N ARG A 69 4.71 1.14 4.92
CA ARG A 69 3.76 0.09 5.32
C ARG A 69 2.47 0.65 5.90
N THR A 70 2.51 1.77 6.63
CA THR A 70 1.31 2.42 7.19
C THR A 70 0.43 2.97 6.08
N HIS A 71 1.04 3.60 5.07
CA HIS A 71 0.31 4.03 3.87
C HIS A 71 -0.29 2.87 3.09
N THR A 72 0.41 1.74 2.92
CA THR A 72 -0.17 0.55 2.30
C THR A 72 -1.37 0.00 3.11
N GLN A 73 -1.34 0.07 4.44
CA GLN A 73 -2.48 -0.33 5.28
C GLN A 73 -3.65 0.64 5.19
N LEU A 74 -3.41 1.95 5.08
CA LEU A 74 -4.44 2.95 4.78
C LEU A 74 -5.09 2.71 3.42
N ALA A 75 -4.31 2.30 2.40
CA ALA A 75 -4.85 1.94 1.11
C ALA A 75 -5.81 0.73 1.21
N ARG A 76 -5.43 -0.28 1.99
CA ARG A 76 -6.31 -1.44 2.25
C ARG A 76 -7.57 -1.04 3.00
N LEU A 77 -7.43 -0.23 4.06
CA LEU A 77 -8.56 0.24 4.83
C LEU A 77 -9.52 1.09 3.99
N ALA A 78 -9.01 1.92 3.07
CA ALA A 78 -9.84 2.66 2.13
C ALA A 78 -10.72 1.74 1.26
N MET A 79 -10.19 0.59 0.83
CA MET A 79 -10.97 -0.41 0.10
C MET A 79 -12.07 -1.07 0.95
N GLU A 80 -11.93 -1.14 2.27
CA GLU A 80 -12.96 -1.67 3.18
C GLU A 80 -14.21 -0.78 3.25
N HIS A 81 -14.13 0.47 2.77
CA HIS A 81 -15.32 1.33 2.61
C HIS A 81 -16.11 1.02 1.33
N ALA A 82 -15.56 0.22 0.41
CA ALA A 82 -16.23 -0.15 -0.82
C ALA A 82 -17.06 -1.42 -0.61
N ASP A 83 -18.28 -1.42 -1.14
CA ASP A 83 -19.11 -2.63 -1.25
C ASP A 83 -18.85 -3.27 -2.61
N GLY A 84 -17.65 -3.84 -2.75
CA GLY A 84 -17.15 -4.49 -3.97
C GLY A 84 -16.33 -3.58 -4.91
N PRO A 85 -15.81 -4.15 -6.02
CA PRO A 85 -15.05 -3.38 -7.00
C PRO A 85 -15.94 -2.34 -7.71
N PRO A 86 -15.38 -1.20 -8.17
CA PRO A 86 -16.10 -0.17 -8.92
C PRO A 86 -16.40 -0.65 -10.36
N LEU A 87 -17.38 -1.54 -10.51
CA LEU A 87 -17.88 -2.02 -11.80
C LEU A 87 -19.22 -1.35 -12.09
N ALA A 88 -19.31 -0.58 -13.19
CA ALA A 88 -20.49 0.23 -13.52
C ALA A 88 -21.79 -0.58 -13.69
N GLU A 89 -21.68 -1.87 -13.96
CA GLU A 89 -22.81 -2.79 -14.11
C GLU A 89 -23.32 -3.35 -12.76
N TRP A 90 -22.62 -3.06 -11.65
CA TRP A 90 -22.88 -3.63 -10.34
C TRP A 90 -23.34 -2.53 -9.35
N GLY A 91 -24.51 -2.72 -8.76
CA GLY A 91 -25.06 -1.80 -7.76
C GLY A 91 -25.76 -0.58 -8.35
N THR A 92 -25.99 0.42 -7.49
CA THR A 92 -26.58 1.72 -7.88
C THR A 92 -25.50 2.68 -8.39
N PRO A 93 -25.85 3.72 -9.18
CA PRO A 93 -24.89 4.77 -9.56
C PRO A 93 -24.19 5.42 -8.35
N GLU A 94 -24.91 5.60 -7.25
CA GLU A 94 -24.38 6.15 -6.00
C GLU A 94 -23.35 5.21 -5.35
N GLN A 95 -23.63 3.90 -5.35
CA GLN A 95 -22.72 2.87 -4.86
C GLN A 95 -21.47 2.77 -5.73
N TYR A 96 -21.63 2.77 -7.05
CA TYR A 96 -20.50 2.82 -7.99
C TYR A 96 -19.61 4.02 -7.70
N ALA A 97 -20.19 5.22 -7.56
CA ALA A 97 -19.42 6.42 -7.25
C ALA A 97 -18.73 6.35 -5.88
N ALA A 98 -19.33 5.70 -4.89
CA ALA A 98 -18.69 5.47 -3.58
C ALA A 98 -17.50 4.51 -3.69
N ASN A 99 -17.66 3.39 -4.41
CA ASN A 99 -16.59 2.42 -4.64
C ASN A 99 -15.43 3.04 -5.42
N VAL A 100 -15.71 3.87 -6.44
CA VAL A 100 -14.67 4.62 -7.17
C VAL A 100 -13.86 5.49 -6.22
N ARG A 101 -14.52 6.31 -5.38
CA ARG A 101 -13.82 7.19 -4.42
C ARG A 101 -12.96 6.41 -3.42
N ALA A 102 -13.44 5.26 -2.94
CA ALA A 102 -12.69 4.39 -2.05
C ALA A 102 -11.41 3.86 -2.72
N PHE A 103 -11.51 3.42 -3.99
CA PHE A 103 -10.37 2.92 -4.75
C PHE A 103 -9.39 4.03 -5.17
N GLU A 104 -9.87 5.22 -5.51
CA GLU A 104 -9.02 6.41 -5.74
C GLU A 104 -8.24 6.80 -4.48
N THR A 105 -8.91 6.77 -3.32
CA THR A 105 -8.26 7.00 -2.02
C THR A 105 -7.21 5.93 -1.72
N ALA A 106 -7.51 4.67 -2.03
CA ALA A 106 -6.56 3.58 -1.92
C ALA A 106 -5.34 3.79 -2.82
N LEU A 107 -5.54 4.23 -4.06
CA LEU A 107 -4.46 4.51 -5.01
C LEU A 107 -3.56 5.64 -4.49
N ALA A 108 -4.14 6.75 -4.04
CA ALA A 108 -3.37 7.88 -3.48
C ALA A 108 -2.50 7.47 -2.28
N HIS A 109 -3.02 6.63 -1.38
CA HIS A 109 -2.21 6.08 -0.28
C HIS A 109 -1.13 5.12 -0.77
N THR A 110 -1.43 4.31 -1.78
CA THR A 110 -0.44 3.39 -2.37
C THR A 110 0.70 4.16 -3.04
N GLU A 111 0.43 5.26 -3.72
CA GLU A 111 1.45 6.13 -4.31
C GLU A 111 2.37 6.75 -3.26
N ARG A 112 1.79 7.26 -2.16
CA ARG A 112 2.58 7.77 -1.02
C ARG A 112 3.45 6.69 -0.38
N ALA A 113 2.95 5.46 -0.29
CA ALA A 113 3.74 4.33 0.18
C ALA A 113 4.93 4.05 -0.74
N ILE A 114 4.70 4.01 -2.06
CA ILE A 114 5.75 3.80 -3.08
C ILE A 114 6.82 4.88 -2.98
N GLU A 115 6.43 6.15 -2.93
CA GLU A 115 7.35 7.28 -2.78
C GLU A 115 8.23 7.12 -1.53
N THR A 116 7.61 6.79 -0.40
CA THR A 116 8.30 6.60 0.88
C THR A 116 9.25 5.40 0.86
N LEU A 117 8.82 4.26 0.32
CA LEU A 117 9.63 3.03 0.30
C LEU A 117 10.82 3.15 -0.66
N ARG A 118 10.67 3.90 -1.76
CA ARG A 118 11.78 4.18 -2.69
C ARG A 118 12.91 4.95 -2.03
N THR A 119 12.63 5.90 -1.14
CA THR A 119 13.69 6.66 -0.44
C THR A 119 14.49 5.79 0.53
N CYS A 120 13.92 4.68 1.00
CA CYS A 120 14.57 3.74 1.90
C CYS A 120 15.62 2.85 1.21
N GLY A 121 15.65 2.81 -0.13
CA GLY A 121 16.56 1.94 -0.87
C GLY A 121 16.37 0.46 -0.55
N GLY A 122 17.47 -0.27 -0.38
CA GLY A 122 17.49 -1.72 -0.11
C GLY A 122 16.48 -2.21 0.94
N PRO A 123 16.48 -1.63 2.16
CA PRO A 123 15.51 -1.94 3.22
C PRO A 123 14.03 -1.84 2.83
N GLY A 124 13.66 -0.93 1.92
CA GLY A 124 12.27 -0.75 1.49
C GLY A 124 11.82 -1.70 0.37
N LEU A 125 12.74 -2.40 -0.29
CA LEU A 125 12.44 -3.14 -1.52
C LEU A 125 11.44 -4.28 -1.33
N ALA A 126 11.48 -4.97 -0.18
CA ALA A 126 10.58 -6.08 0.11
C ALA A 126 9.10 -5.63 0.17
N ASP A 127 8.86 -4.41 0.68
CA ASP A 127 7.53 -3.82 0.75
C ASP A 127 7.17 -3.03 -0.53
N LEU A 128 8.18 -2.52 -1.26
CA LEU A 128 7.99 -1.70 -2.45
C LEU A 128 7.28 -2.48 -3.57
N HIS A 129 7.79 -3.65 -3.96
CA HIS A 129 7.23 -4.34 -5.13
C HIS A 129 5.77 -4.78 -4.94
N PRO A 130 5.36 -5.39 -3.80
CA PRO A 130 3.95 -5.71 -3.58
C PRO A 130 3.06 -4.45 -3.56
N THR A 131 3.60 -3.30 -3.13
CA THR A 131 2.90 -2.02 -3.14
C THR A 131 2.75 -1.47 -4.56
N GLU A 132 3.78 -1.57 -5.40
CA GLU A 132 3.70 -1.18 -6.82
C GLU A 132 2.70 -2.06 -7.61
N LEU A 133 2.67 -3.36 -7.31
CA LEU A 133 1.68 -4.28 -7.85
C LEU A 133 0.25 -3.92 -7.40
N LEU A 134 0.06 -3.54 -6.13
CA LEU A 134 -1.23 -3.03 -5.65
C LEU A 134 -1.67 -1.79 -6.43
N ALA A 135 -0.77 -0.83 -6.69
CA ALA A 135 -1.11 0.35 -7.49
C ALA A 135 -1.55 -0.04 -8.91
N ALA A 136 -0.84 -0.96 -9.57
CA ALA A 136 -1.21 -1.45 -10.90
C ALA A 136 -2.60 -2.11 -10.92
N ARG A 137 -2.94 -2.87 -9.87
CA ARG A 137 -4.27 -3.47 -9.70
C ARG A 137 -5.37 -2.42 -9.52
N LEU A 138 -5.11 -1.40 -8.68
CA LEU A 138 -6.05 -0.31 -8.44
C LEU A 138 -6.30 0.48 -9.72
N GLU A 139 -5.25 0.86 -10.45
CA GLU A 139 -5.34 1.51 -11.76
C GLU A 139 -6.17 0.65 -12.74
N PHE A 140 -5.90 -0.65 -12.81
CA PHE A 140 -6.63 -1.57 -13.68
C PHE A 140 -8.13 -1.64 -13.34
N VAL A 141 -8.47 -1.71 -12.06
CA VAL A 141 -9.86 -1.79 -11.58
C VAL A 141 -10.59 -0.46 -11.76
N LEU A 142 -9.90 0.68 -11.61
CA LEU A 142 -10.43 2.02 -11.90
C LEU A 142 -10.59 2.30 -13.41
N GLY A 143 -10.11 1.41 -14.27
CA GLY A 143 -10.19 1.55 -15.72
C GLY A 143 -9.03 2.34 -16.36
N HIS A 144 -8.01 2.71 -15.58
CA HIS A 144 -6.76 3.31 -16.03
C HIS A 144 -5.83 2.23 -16.65
N ARG A 145 -6.28 1.63 -17.76
CA ARG A 145 -5.68 0.42 -18.34
C ARG A 145 -4.26 0.65 -18.84
N GLU A 146 -3.98 1.81 -19.42
CA GLU A 146 -2.66 2.11 -20.00
C GLU A 146 -1.63 2.36 -18.89
N GLU A 147 -2.02 3.09 -17.85
CA GLU A 147 -1.23 3.34 -16.64
C GLU A 147 -0.91 2.03 -15.94
N ALA A 148 -1.93 1.21 -15.67
CA ALA A 148 -1.77 -0.12 -15.06
C ALA A 148 -0.80 -0.99 -15.85
N ALA A 149 -0.97 -1.07 -17.17
CA ALA A 149 -0.12 -1.88 -18.03
C ALA A 149 1.31 -1.34 -18.15
N SER A 150 1.49 -0.02 -18.11
CA SER A 150 2.81 0.61 -18.10
C SER A 150 3.54 0.27 -16.79
N ARG A 151 2.90 0.51 -15.65
CA ARG A 151 3.43 0.23 -14.32
C ARG A 151 3.79 -1.25 -14.15
N ALA A 152 2.88 -2.14 -14.54
CA ALA A 152 3.09 -3.58 -14.44
C ALA A 152 4.29 -4.05 -15.29
N ARG A 153 4.45 -3.53 -16.51
CA ARG A 153 5.62 -3.87 -17.36
C ARG A 153 6.94 -3.41 -16.75
N VAL A 154 6.97 -2.19 -16.22
CA VAL A 154 8.18 -1.65 -15.54
C VAL A 154 8.54 -2.50 -14.33
N LEU A 155 7.55 -2.85 -13.51
CA LEU A 155 7.75 -3.69 -12.33
C LEU A 155 8.22 -5.10 -12.71
N ALA A 156 7.57 -5.74 -13.68
CA ALA A 156 7.96 -7.07 -14.16
C ALA A 156 9.41 -7.10 -14.68
N ALA A 157 9.83 -6.07 -15.42
CA ALA A 157 11.22 -5.95 -15.86
C ALA A 157 12.18 -5.83 -14.66
N ALA A 158 11.86 -4.95 -13.71
CA ALA A 158 12.71 -4.69 -12.54
C ALA A 158 12.87 -5.93 -11.64
N VAL A 159 11.81 -6.71 -11.41
CA VAL A 159 11.89 -7.88 -10.52
C VAL A 159 12.57 -9.08 -11.16
N ARG A 160 12.49 -9.23 -12.49
CA ARG A 160 13.16 -10.32 -13.23
C ARG A 160 14.68 -10.23 -13.24
N GLU A 161 15.24 -9.04 -13.09
CA GLU A 161 16.69 -8.83 -13.04
C GLU A 161 17.31 -9.20 -11.68
N ARG A 162 16.49 -9.58 -10.71
CA ARG A 162 16.91 -9.81 -9.32
C ARG A 162 17.00 -11.30 -8.98
N PRO A 163 17.88 -11.69 -8.04
CA PRO A 163 17.89 -13.03 -7.48
C PRO A 163 16.55 -13.34 -6.80
N ASP A 164 15.99 -14.50 -7.10
CA ASP A 164 14.70 -14.96 -6.59
C ASP A 164 14.79 -16.41 -6.12
N PRO A 165 15.48 -16.66 -4.99
CA PRO A 165 15.72 -18.03 -4.52
C PRO A 165 14.45 -18.75 -4.06
N ASP A 166 13.39 -18.01 -3.72
CA ASP A 166 12.13 -18.55 -3.22
C ASP A 166 10.97 -18.46 -4.23
N GLY A 167 11.19 -17.87 -5.41
CA GLY A 167 10.20 -17.77 -6.48
C GLY A 167 9.16 -16.65 -6.28
N THR A 168 9.28 -15.84 -5.23
CA THR A 168 8.31 -14.78 -4.92
C THR A 168 8.30 -13.69 -5.99
N LEU A 169 9.46 -13.33 -6.54
CA LEU A 169 9.55 -12.29 -7.57
C LEU A 169 9.05 -12.78 -8.92
N ALA A 170 9.20 -14.07 -9.22
CA ALA A 170 8.65 -14.70 -10.42
C ALA A 170 7.11 -14.67 -10.40
N LEU A 171 6.48 -15.04 -9.28
CA LEU A 171 5.03 -14.95 -9.12
C LEU A 171 4.52 -13.51 -9.26
N LEU A 172 5.24 -12.54 -8.70
CA LEU A 172 4.90 -11.13 -8.85
C LEU A 172 4.99 -10.69 -10.33
N ALA A 173 6.02 -11.13 -11.06
CA ALA A 173 6.16 -10.81 -12.48
C ALA A 173 5.05 -11.42 -13.34
N GLU A 174 4.60 -12.65 -13.02
CA GLU A 174 3.46 -13.28 -13.69
C GLU A 174 2.17 -12.47 -13.48
N GLU A 175 1.92 -12.01 -12.25
CA GLU A 175 0.76 -11.15 -11.97
C GLU A 175 0.84 -9.82 -12.73
N CYS A 176 2.02 -9.22 -12.84
CA CYS A 176 2.24 -8.05 -13.67
C CYS A 176 1.94 -8.31 -15.16
N ASP A 177 2.36 -9.45 -15.71
CA ASP A 177 2.07 -9.80 -17.10
C ASP A 177 0.56 -9.93 -17.35
N LEU A 178 -0.19 -10.50 -16.38
CA LEU A 178 -1.64 -10.59 -16.46
C LEU A 178 -2.30 -9.20 -16.51
N ILE A 179 -1.81 -8.24 -15.71
CA ILE A 179 -2.31 -6.86 -15.71
C ILE A 179 -1.94 -6.13 -17.00
N ALA A 180 -0.71 -6.33 -17.50
CA ALA A 180 -0.25 -5.73 -18.75
C ALA A 180 -1.03 -6.24 -19.97
N GLY A 181 -1.56 -7.46 -19.89
CA GLY A 181 -2.28 -8.14 -20.98
C GLY A 181 -1.38 -8.46 -22.18
N PRO A 182 -1.93 -9.08 -23.24
CA PRO A 182 -1.20 -9.26 -24.48
C PRO A 182 -0.91 -7.87 -25.05
N GLY A 183 0.36 -7.45 -24.98
CA GLY A 183 0.78 -6.12 -25.42
C GLY A 183 0.21 -5.81 -26.80
N ARG A 184 -0.54 -4.70 -26.93
CA ARG A 184 -0.84 -4.17 -28.26
C ARG A 184 0.50 -3.82 -28.90
N ALA A 185 0.94 -4.65 -29.85
CA ALA A 185 2.01 -4.27 -30.75
C ALA A 185 1.67 -2.90 -31.34
N PRO A 186 2.62 -1.94 -31.39
CA PRO A 186 2.37 -0.65 -32.00
C PRO A 186 1.89 -0.89 -33.43
N ARG A 187 0.70 -0.37 -33.74
CA ARG A 187 0.22 -0.33 -35.12
C ARG A 187 1.13 0.64 -35.86
N HIS A 188 2.11 0.12 -36.57
CA HIS A 188 2.85 0.87 -37.57
C HIS A 188 1.82 1.34 -38.62
N GLN A 189 1.60 2.66 -38.67
CA GLN A 189 0.98 3.33 -39.82
C GLN A 189 1.99 3.46 -40.95
#